data_AF-A0A917XU03-F1
#
_entry.id   AF-A0A917XU03-F1
#
_cell.length_a   1.000
_cell.length_b   1.000
_cell.length_c   1.000
_cell.angle_alpha   90.00
_cell.angle_beta   90.00
_cell.angle_gamma   90.00
#
_symmetry.space_group_name_H-M   'P 1'
#
loop_
_entity.id
_entity.type
_entity.pdbx_description
1 polymer ?
#
loop_
_entity_poly.entity_id
_entity_poly.type
_entity_poly.pdbx_seq_one_letter_code
_entity_poly.pdbx_strand_id
1 'polypeptide(L)' 'MSVLKGEPGAYFDTVLLNAGIGIYTSRKTDSIQAGIELARESILSGSALERLERLVSFSEKIPV' A
#
# COMPACT_ATOMS: atom_id res chain seq x y z
N MET A 1 -4.10 9.62 7.36
CA MET A 1 -4.62 8.29 6.95
C MET A 1 -5.52 8.33 5.71
N SER A 2 -5.82 9.50 5.11
CA SER A 2 -6.72 9.61 3.95
C SER A 2 -6.36 8.68 2.79
N VAL A 3 -5.08 8.64 2.42
CA VAL A 3 -4.57 7.73 1.37
C VAL A 3 -4.89 6.26 1.68
N LEU A 4 -4.54 5.78 2.88
CA LEU A 4 -4.76 4.38 3.27
C LEU A 4 -6.24 4.03 3.54
N LYS A 5 -7.12 5.04 3.61
CA LYS A 5 -8.58 4.88 3.64
C LYS A 5 -9.20 4.91 2.25
N GLY A 6 -8.39 5.04 1.19
CA GLY A 6 -8.88 5.07 -0.18
C GLY A 6 -9.51 6.39 -0.61
N GLU A 7 -9.24 7.49 0.10
CA GLU A 7 -9.78 8.80 -0.29
C GLU A 7 -9.13 9.26 -1.60
N PRO A 8 -9.93 9.59 -2.65
CA PRO A 8 -9.40 9.96 -3.96
C PRO A 8 -8.66 11.31 -3.92
N GLY A 9 -7.60 11.42 -4.72
CA GLY A 9 -6.83 12.65 -4.88
C GLY A 9 -5.39 12.39 -5.32
N ALA A 10 -4.66 13.46 -5.65
CA ALA A 10 -3.31 13.38 -6.20
C ALA A 10 -2.33 12.55 -5.32
N TYR A 11 -2.47 12.63 -4.00
CA TYR A 11 -1.66 11.83 -3.07
C TYR A 11 -1.96 10.32 -3.19
N PHE A 12 -3.24 9.96 -3.33
CA PHE A 12 -3.65 8.58 -3.51
C PHE A 12 -3.09 8.02 -4.82
N ASP A 13 -3.26 8.75 -5.93
CA ASP A 13 -2.73 8.34 -7.24
C ASP A 13 -1.21 8.21 -7.25
N THR A 14 -0.50 9.13 -6.58
CA THR A 14 0.97 9.08 -6.46
C THR A 14 1.44 7.86 -5.68
N VAL A 15 0.75 7.51 -4.59
CA VAL A 15 1.05 6.31 -3.79
C VAL A 15 0.76 5.05 -4.60
N LEU A 16 -0.36 4.98 -5.32
CA LEU A 16 -0.67 3.86 -6.21
C LEU A 16 0.40 3.64 -7.27
N LEU A 17 0.89 4.71 -7.90
CA LEU A 17 1.96 4.62 -8.90
C LEU A 17 3.25 4.02 -8.30
N ASN A 18 3.74 4.59 -7.19
CA ASN A 18 4.99 4.14 -6.58
C ASN A 18 4.89 2.73 -6.00
N ALA A 19 3.80 2.44 -5.28
CA ALA A 19 3.55 1.10 -4.74
C ALA A 19 3.40 0.08 -5.87
N GLY A 20 2.70 0.42 -6.95
CA GLY A 20 2.54 -0.43 -8.11
C GLY A 20 3.87 -0.75 -8.81
N ILE A 21 4.76 0.23 -8.93
CA ILE A 21 6.13 -0.01 -9.43
C ILE A 21 6.89 -0.95 -8.50
N GLY A 22 6.82 -0.76 -7.19
CA GLY A 22 7.47 -1.63 -6.20
C GLY A 22 6.93 -3.08 -6.23
N ILE A 23 5.62 -3.25 -6.41
CA ILE A 23 4.99 -4.56 -6.57
C ILE A 23 5.48 -5.23 -7.86
N TYR A 24 5.49 -4.50 -8.97
CA TYR A 24 5.97 -5.01 -10.25
C TYR A 24 7.44 -5.45 -10.18
N THR A 25 8.32 -4.63 -9.61
CA THR A 25 9.75 -4.97 -9.48
C THR A 25 10.00 -6.17 -8.56
N SER A 26 9.06 -6.47 -7.66
CA SER A 26 9.08 -7.70 -6.85
C SER A 26 8.67 -8.97 -7.61
N ARG A 27 8.38 -8.87 -8.93
CA ARG A 27 7.92 -9.93 -9.83
C ARG A 27 6.60 -10.59 -9.39
N LYS A 28 5.74 -9.84 -8.69
CA LYS A 28 4.41 -10.30 -8.28
C LYS A 28 3.32 -10.06 -9.34
N THR A 29 3.59 -9.21 -10.32
CA THR A 29 2.66 -8.87 -11.40
C THR A 29 3.41 -8.78 -12.73
N ASP A 30 2.70 -9.03 -13.84
CA ASP A 30 3.30 -9.09 -15.19
C ASP A 30 3.48 -7.71 -15.85
N SER A 31 2.96 -6.65 -15.24
CA SER A 31 3.08 -5.28 -15.72
C SER A 31 3.01 -4.26 -14.59
N ILE A 32 3.43 -3.03 -14.86
CA ILE A 32 3.28 -1.89 -13.94
C ILE A 32 1.79 -1.62 -13.69
N GLN A 33 0.94 -1.71 -14.72
CA GLN A 33 -0.50 -1.51 -14.62
C GLN A 33 -1.13 -2.53 -13.67
N ALA A 34 -0.78 -3.81 -13.80
CA ALA A 34 -1.23 -4.85 -12.87
C ALA A 34 -0.71 -4.60 -11.44
N GLY A 35 0.51 -4.08 -11.30
CA GLY A 35 1.05 -3.67 -10.00
C GLY A 35 0.26 -2.52 -9.35
N ILE A 36 -0.12 -1.51 -10.14
CA ILE A 36 -0.95 -0.38 -9.68
C ILE A 36 -2.33 -0.88 -9.25
N GLU A 37 -2.93 -1.81 -10.00
CA GLU A 37 -4.23 -2.37 -9.63
C GLU A 37 -4.15 -3.17 -8.32
N LEU A 38 -3.09 -3.97 -8.13
CA LEU A 38 -2.88 -4.68 -6.87
C LEU A 38 -2.61 -3.72 -5.70
N ALA A 39 -1.90 -2.61 -5.93
CA ALA A 39 -1.75 -1.55 -4.93
C ALA A 39 -3.11 -0.92 -4.57
N ARG A 40 -3.97 -0.68 -5.56
CA ARG A 40 -5.32 -0.13 -5.38
C ARG A 40 -6.18 -1.07 -4.56
N GLU A 41 -6.20 -2.36 -4.91
CA GLU A 41 -6.90 -3.40 -4.14
C GLU A 41 -6.40 -3.45 -2.69
N SER A 42 -5.08 -3.41 -2.48
CA SER A 42 -4.49 -3.43 -1.14
C SER A 42 -4.96 -2.27 -0.25
N ILE A 43 -5.13 -1.07 -0.83
CA ILE A 43 -5.62 0.09 -0.09
C ILE A 43 -7.14 0.02 0.09
N LEU A 44 -7.91 -0.21 -0.97
CA LEU A 44 -9.38 -0.17 -0.92
C LEU A 44 -9.98 -1.31 -0.08
N SER A 45 -9.28 -2.45 0.02
CA SER A 45 -9.66 -3.54 0.94
C SER A 45 -9.37 -3.24 2.42
N GLY A 46 -8.62 -2.17 2.73
CA GLY A 46 -8.14 -1.87 4.08
C GLY A 46 -6.88 -2.64 4.50
N SER A 47 -6.41 -3.61 3.69
CA SER A 47 -5.25 -4.46 4.00
C SER A 47 -3.98 -3.65 4.26
N ALA A 48 -3.77 -2.57 3.50
CA ALA A 48 -2.61 -1.68 3.67
C ALA A 48 -2.63 -0.95 5.03
N LEU A 49 -3.80 -0.47 5.46
CA LEU A 49 -3.98 0.19 6.76
C LEU A 49 -3.78 -0.80 7.90
N GLU A 50 -4.40 -1.98 7.81
CA GLU A 50 -4.26 -3.04 8.80
C GLU A 50 -2.78 -3.47 8.95
N ARG A 51 -2.03 -3.55 7.83
CA ARG A 51 -0.60 -3.88 7.88
C ARG A 51 0.24 -2.82 8.61
N LEU A 52 -0.10 -1.54 8.45
CA LEU A 52 0.53 -0.44 9.18
C LEU A 52 0.22 -0.53 10.68
N GLU A 53 -1.03 -0.75 11.05
CA GLU A 53 -1.46 -0.91 12.45
C GLU A 53 -0.73 -2.08 13.12
N ARG A 54 -0.61 -3.22 12.43
CA ARG A 54 0.19 -4.36 12.91
C ARG A 54 1.66 -4.00 13.11
N LEU A 55 2.25 -3.21 12.21
CA LEU A 55 3.63 -2.76 12.33
C LEU A 55 3.82 -1.84 13.54
N VAL A 56 2.91 -0.88 13.75
CA VAL A 56 2.92 0.00 14.93
C VAL A 56 2.87 -0.82 16.21
N SER A 57 1.88 -1.71 16.34
CA SER A 57 1.73 -2.57 17.53
C SER A 57 2.93 -3.48 17.77
N PHE A 58 3.59 -3.95 16.70
CA PHE A 58 4.81 -4.73 16.80
C PHE A 58 5.99 -3.88 17.32
N SER A 59 6.18 -2.69 16.76
CA SER A 59 7.28 -1.79 17.14
C SER A 59 7.20 -1.33 18.59
N GLU A 60 6.00 -1.09 19.12
CA GLU A 60 5.79 -0.72 20.53
C GLU A 60 6.21 -1.83 21.51
N LYS A 61 6.24 -3.08 21.06
CA LYS A 61 6.65 -4.24 21.87
C LYS A 61 8.15 -4.50 21.83
N ILE A 62 8.88 -3.83 20.94
CA ILE A 62 10.34 -3.96 20.86
C ILE A 62 10.97 -2.88 21.76
N PRO A 63 11.65 -3.26 22.85
CA PRO A 63 12.44 -2.31 23.61
C PRO A 63 13.59 -1.82 22.73
N VAL A 64 13.72 -0.48 22.63
CA VAL A 64 14.90 0.19 22.07
C VAL A 64 16.09 0.11 23.00
#